data_AF-A0A9E2MFP9-F1
#
_entry.id   AF-A0A9E2MFP9-F1
#
_cell.length_a   1.000
_cell.length_b   1.000
_cell.length_c   1.000
_cell.angle_alpha   90.00
_cell.angle_beta   90.00
_cell.angle_gamma   90.00
#
_symmetry.space_group_name_H-M   'P 1'
#
loop_
_entity.id
_entity.type
_entity.pdbx_description
1 polymer ?
#
loop_
_entity_poly.entity_id
_entity_poly.type
_entity_poly.pdbx_seq_one_letter_code
_entity_poly.pdbx_strand_id
1 'polypeptide(L)' 'MTTNDEFVSDENKNRKTKILLIGAIIGALTGLGAAYLLIQQVDEEETLQISPGEGVKLGVSIFSFLRQVTQLGG' A
#
# COMPACT_ATOMS: atom_id res chain seq x y z
N MET A 1 14.76 27.09 -31.46
CA MET A 1 14.64 27.48 -30.04
C MET A 1 13.77 26.43 -29.37
N THR A 2 14.39 25.34 -28.90
CA THR A 2 13.73 24.10 -28.43
C THR A 2 14.55 23.42 -27.31
N THR A 3 15.09 24.20 -26.37
CA THR A 3 15.90 23.70 -25.24
C THR A 3 15.15 23.69 -23.90
N ASN A 4 13.90 24.13 -23.85
CA ASN A 4 13.12 24.25 -22.60
C ASN A 4 12.23 23.02 -22.29
N ASP A 5 11.91 22.18 -23.27
CA ASP A 5 11.04 21.01 -23.05
C ASP A 5 11.80 19.78 -22.52
N GLU A 6 13.11 19.68 -22.79
CA GLU A 6 13.93 18.54 -22.38
C GLU A 6 14.25 18.55 -20.87
N PHE A 7 14.49 19.72 -20.28
CA PHE A 7 14.81 19.87 -18.85
C PHE A 7 13.61 19.62 -17.91
N VAL A 8 12.38 19.86 -18.37
CA VAL A 8 11.17 19.71 -17.53
C VAL A 8 10.73 18.24 -17.42
N SER A 9 11.12 17.38 -18.38
CA SER A 9 10.69 15.99 -18.43
C SER A 9 11.39 15.10 -17.38
N ASP A 10 12.68 15.31 -17.15
CA ASP A 10 13.48 14.48 -16.22
C ASP A 10 13.18 14.76 -14.75
N GLU A 11 12.94 16.02 -14.36
CA GLU A 11 12.61 16.37 -12.98
C GLU A 11 11.24 15.79 -12.56
N ASN A 12 10.24 15.90 -13.44
CA ASN A 12 8.90 15.37 -13.18
C ASN A 12 8.89 13.84 -13.11
N LYS A 13 9.64 13.18 -13.99
CA LYS A 13 9.82 11.72 -13.95
C LYS A 13 10.47 11.29 -12.65
N ASN A 14 11.52 11.98 -12.21
CA ASN A 14 12.19 11.68 -10.94
C ASN A 14 11.25 11.84 -9.74
N ARG A 15 10.41 12.89 -9.71
CA ARG A 15 9.42 13.10 -8.62
C ARG A 15 8.36 12.01 -8.59
N LYS A 16 7.80 11.63 -9.74
CA LYS A 16 6.81 10.53 -9.84
C LYS A 16 7.42 9.20 -9.39
N THR A 17 8.62 8.86 -9.86
CA THR A 17 9.35 7.66 -9.45
C THR A 17 9.65 7.66 -7.96
N LYS A 18 10.07 8.80 -7.39
CA LYS A 18 10.33 8.93 -5.96
C LYS A 18 9.06 8.73 -5.12
N ILE A 19 7.92 9.30 -5.52
CA ILE A 19 6.63 9.11 -4.85
C ILE A 19 6.22 7.64 -4.88
N LEU A 20 6.33 6.99 -6.05
CA LEU A 20 6.02 5.56 -6.21
C LEU A 20 6.92 4.68 -5.35
N LEU A 21 8.23 4.95 -5.31
CA LEU A 21 9.18 4.21 -4.48
C LEU A 21 8.87 4.36 -2.99
N ILE A 22 8.61 5.59 -2.52
CA ILE A 22 8.25 5.83 -1.12
C ILE A 22 6.94 5.09 -0.78
N GLY A 23 5.92 5.20 -1.61
CA GLY A 23 4.64 4.52 -1.42
C GLY A 23 4.80 3.00 -1.40
N ALA A 24 5.60 2.44 -2.31
CA ALA A 24 5.88 1.01 -2.36
C ALA A 24 6.63 0.51 -1.11
N ILE A 25 7.65 1.25 -0.66
CA ILE A 25 8.41 0.89 0.56
C ILE A 25 7.49 0.93 1.78
N ILE A 26 6.73 2.02 1.96
CA ILE A 26 5.79 2.14 3.09
C ILE A 26 4.76 1.01 3.04
N GLY A 27 4.11 0.80 1.90
CA GLY A 27 3.10 -0.25 1.75
C GLY A 27 3.65 -1.65 2.01
N ALA A 28 4.85 -1.95 1.53
CA ALA A 28 5.51 -3.23 1.78
C ALA A 28 5.84 -3.42 3.25
N LEU A 29 6.39 -2.40 3.92
CA LEU A 29 6.70 -2.45 5.36
C LEU A 29 5.43 -2.63 6.20
N THR A 30 4.35 -1.91 5.88
CA THR A 30 3.06 -2.07 6.54
C THR A 30 2.50 -3.49 6.34
N GLY A 31 2.55 -4.02 5.12
CA GLY A 31 2.10 -5.39 4.82
C GLY A 31 2.91 -6.45 5.57
N LEU A 32 4.24 -6.29 5.62
CA LEU A 32 5.14 -7.15 6.39
C LEU A 32 4.84 -7.09 7.89
N GLY A 33 4.62 -5.90 8.45
CA GLY A 33 4.26 -5.74 9.86
C GLY A 33 2.94 -6.43 10.21
N ALA A 34 1.92 -6.30 9.35
CA ALA A 34 0.65 -6.99 9.54
C ALA A 34 0.82 -8.52 9.49
N ALA A 35 1.62 -9.04 8.55
CA ALA A 35 1.93 -10.46 8.46
C ALA A 35 2.71 -10.96 9.69
N TYR A 36 3.64 -10.16 10.22
CA TYR A 36 4.40 -10.49 11.41
C TYR A 36 3.52 -10.61 12.66
N LEU A 37 2.61 -9.64 12.87
CA LEU A 37 1.63 -9.71 13.97
C LEU A 37 0.72 -10.94 13.85
N LEU A 38 0.34 -11.30 12.63
CA LEU A 38 -0.46 -12.49 12.37
C LEU A 38 0.29 -13.77 12.78
N ILE A 39 1.57 -13.88 12.42
CA ILE A 39 2.42 -15.03 12.81
C ILE A 39 2.57 -15.09 14.33
N GLN A 40 2.84 -13.95 14.98
CA GLN A 40 2.94 -13.88 16.44
C GLN A 40 1.67 -14.38 17.13
N GLN A 41 0.49 -14.06 16.58
CA GLN A 41 -0.77 -14.53 17.13
C GLN A 41 -0.92 -16.06 17.03
N VAL A 42 -0.39 -16.70 15.98
CA VAL A 42 -0.38 -18.17 15.85
C VAL A 42 0.59 -18.83 16.83
N ASP A 43 1.71 -18.16 17.12
CA ASP A 43 2.69 -18.65 18.08
C ASP A 43 2.17 -18.54 19.53
N GLU A 44 1.34 -17.53 19.83
CA GLU A 44 0.72 -17.32 21.15
C GLU A 44 -0.58 -18.10 21.36
N GLU A 45 -1.43 -18.18 20.34
CA GLU A 45 -2.64 -18.98 20.29
C GLU A 45 -2.45 -20.05 19.22
N GLU A 46 -2.23 -21.32 19.59
CA GLU A 46 -1.84 -22.47 18.73
C GLU A 46 -2.62 -22.65 17.40
N THR A 47 -3.66 -21.86 17.16
CA THR A 47 -4.46 -21.82 15.92
C THR A 47 -4.74 -20.38 15.49
N LEU A 48 -4.56 -20.08 14.20
CA LEU A 48 -5.01 -18.81 13.61
C LEU A 48 -6.55 -18.77 13.56
N GLN A 49 -7.19 -18.16 14.56
CA GLN A 49 -8.65 -18.03 14.62
C GLN A 49 -9.13 -16.82 13.82
N ILE A 50 -8.98 -16.86 12.49
CA ILE A 50 -9.73 -15.94 11.61
C ILE A 50 -10.96 -16.69 11.11
N SER A 51 -12.14 -16.27 11.60
CA SER A 51 -13.40 -16.76 11.06
C SER A 51 -13.59 -16.29 9.61
N PRO A 52 -14.32 -17.05 8.77
CA PRO A 52 -14.65 -16.60 7.41
C PRO A 52 -15.30 -15.22 7.36
N GLY A 53 -16.11 -14.87 8.38
CA GLY A 53 -16.75 -13.57 8.49
C GLY A 53 -15.76 -12.42 8.77
N GLU A 54 -14.70 -12.67 9.54
CA GLU A 54 -13.63 -11.69 9.79
C GLU A 54 -12.79 -11.45 8.53
N GLY A 55 -12.49 -12.50 7.76
CA GLY A 55 -11.82 -12.37 6.47
C GLY A 55 -12.59 -11.49 5.47
N VAL A 56 -13.92 -11.67 5.40
CA VAL A 56 -14.78 -10.81 4.56
C VAL A 56 -14.79 -9.37 5.05
N LYS A 57 -14.94 -9.13 6.36
CA LYS A 57 -14.90 -7.78 6.94
C LYS A 57 -13.58 -7.08 6.65
N LEU A 58 -12.46 -7.79 6.79
CA LEU A 58 -11.14 -7.27 6.48
C LEU A 58 -11.01 -6.90 4.99
N GLY A 59 -11.44 -7.80 4.10
CA GLY A 59 -11.42 -7.55 2.65
C GLY A 59 -12.28 -6.34 2.24
N VAL A 60 -13.49 -6.21 2.79
CA VAL A 60 -14.37 -5.06 2.56
C VAL A 60 -13.76 -3.76 3.09
N SER A 61 -13.08 -3.82 4.25
CA SER A 61 -12.44 -2.65 4.86
C SER A 61 -11.28 -2.14 3.98
N ILE A 62 -10.40 -3.04 3.53
CA ILE A 62 -9.31 -2.72 2.61
C ILE A 62 -9.88 -2.18 1.29
N PHE A 63 -10.90 -2.82 0.73
CA PHE A 63 -11.54 -2.37 -0.51
C PHE A 63 -12.15 -0.98 -0.38
N SER A 64 -12.86 -0.70 0.72
CA SER A 64 -13.44 0.61 1.00
C SER A 64 -12.37 1.70 1.11
N PHE A 65 -11.25 1.40 1.77
CA PHE A 65 -10.11 2.31 1.85
C PHE A 65 -9.50 2.59 0.47
N LEU A 66 -9.22 1.55 -0.32
CA LEU A 66 -8.69 1.70 -1.68
C LEU A 66 -9.63 2.53 -2.55
N ARG A 67 -10.94 2.29 -2.46
CA ARG A 67 -11.95 3.11 -3.13
C ARG A 67 -11.81 4.59 -2.75
N GLN A 68 -11.72 4.91 -1.47
CA GLN A 68 -11.55 6.30 -1.01
C GLN A 68 -10.28 6.94 -1.57
N VAL A 69 -9.15 6.21 -1.57
CA VAL A 69 -7.90 6.70 -2.15
C VAL A 69 -8.05 6.96 -3.66
N THR A 70 -8.69 6.06 -4.40
CA THR A 70 -8.93 6.26 -5.84
C THR A 70 -9.85 7.45 -6.12
N GLN A 71 -10.79 7.75 -5.24
CA GLN A 71 -11.68 8.92 -5.35
C GLN A 71 -10.97 10.24 -5.06
N LEU A 72 -9.86 10.24 -4.32
CA LEU A 72 -9.05 11.44 -4.06
C LEU A 72 -8.10 11.77 -5.22
N GLY A 73 -7.77 10.79 -6.06
CA GLY A 73 -6.87 10.95 -7.21
C GLY A 73 -7.58 11.11 -8.56
N GLY A 74 -8.91 11.06 -8.59
CA GLY A 74 -9.76 11.19 -9.78
C GLY A 74 -10.52 12.51 -9.83
#